data_AF-A0AAU7ZP13-F1
#
_entry.id   AF-A0AAU7ZP13-F1
#
_cell.length_a   1.000
_cell.length_b   1.000
_cell.length_c   1.000
_cell.angle_alpha   90.00
_cell.angle_beta   90.00
_cell.angle_gamma   90.00
#
_symmetry.space_group_name_H-M   'P 1'
#
loop_
_entity.id
_entity.type
_entity.pdbx_description
1 polymer ?
#
loop_
_entity_poly.entity_id
_entity_poly.type
_entity_poly.pdbx_seq_one_letter_code
_entity_poly.pdbx_strand_id
1 'polypeptide(L)'
;MTEFQSLDFDTMTPADFEQYLPEFFANGDGHVSTDPRLQTFLKNNPDCAALVRDLEAIADQARSLFEPTEEPSEAVWSNIQNKLKQGVSGEDDLPVPQTV
;
A
#
# COMPACT_ATOMS: atom_id res chain seq x y z
N MET A 1 19.03 -15.35 -13.04
CA MET A 1 17.66 -14.94 -12.63
C MET A 1 16.69 -15.83 -13.39
N THR A 2 16.31 -16.99 -12.83
CA THR A 2 15.37 -17.94 -13.47
C THR A 2 14.77 -18.99 -12.52
N GLU A 3 15.04 -18.96 -11.21
CA GLU A 3 14.54 -20.02 -10.29
C GLU A 3 13.02 -20.05 -10.19
N PHE A 4 12.36 -18.90 -10.34
CA PHE A 4 10.91 -18.78 -10.33
C PHE A 4 10.20 -19.55 -11.47
N GLN A 5 10.84 -19.68 -12.65
CA GLN A 5 10.26 -20.39 -13.79
C GLN A 5 10.38 -21.92 -13.67
N SER A 6 11.24 -22.39 -12.76
CA SER A 6 11.45 -23.81 -12.47
C SER A 6 10.77 -24.28 -11.18
N LEU A 7 9.94 -23.44 -10.55
CA LEU A 7 9.24 -23.80 -9.33
C LEU A 7 8.22 -24.89 -9.61
N ASP A 8 8.28 -25.94 -8.80
CA ASP A 8 7.25 -26.97 -8.75
C ASP A 8 6.17 -26.54 -7.75
N PHE A 9 5.03 -26.12 -8.27
CA PHE A 9 3.89 -25.65 -7.49
C PHE A 9 3.16 -26.76 -6.74
N ASP A 10 3.37 -28.02 -7.11
CA ASP A 10 2.73 -29.18 -6.47
C ASP A 10 3.50 -29.64 -5.21
N THR A 11 4.81 -29.37 -5.15
CA THR A 11 5.68 -29.76 -4.02
C THR A 11 6.17 -28.59 -3.17
N MET A 12 5.80 -27.36 -3.54
CA MET A 12 6.14 -26.13 -2.81
C MET A 12 5.64 -26.14 -1.36
N THR A 13 6.47 -25.69 -0.43
CA THR A 13 6.06 -25.50 0.97
C THR A 13 5.49 -24.09 1.20
N PRO A 14 4.71 -23.87 2.27
CA PRO A 14 4.29 -22.52 2.68
C PRO A 14 5.44 -21.52 2.81
N ALA A 15 6.59 -21.94 3.33
CA ALA A 15 7.76 -21.08 3.48
C ALA A 15 8.35 -20.67 2.12
N ASP A 16 8.43 -21.62 1.18
CA ASP A 16 8.88 -21.33 -0.19
C ASP A 16 7.88 -20.39 -0.88
N PHE A 17 6.58 -20.62 -0.69
CA PHE A 17 5.53 -19.78 -1.25
C PHE A 17 5.63 -18.32 -0.76
N GLU A 18 5.83 -18.12 0.55
CA GLU A 18 5.99 -16.78 1.13
C GLU A 18 7.27 -16.09 0.63
N GLN A 19 8.35 -16.85 0.38
CA GLN A 19 9.59 -16.30 -0.16
C GLN A 19 9.40 -15.76 -1.60
N TYR A 20 8.62 -16.45 -2.43
CA TYR A 20 8.34 -16.05 -3.82
C TYR A 20 7.07 -15.20 -3.98
N LEU A 21 6.42 -14.86 -2.87
CA LEU A 21 5.19 -14.08 -2.86
C LEU A 21 5.36 -12.71 -3.55
N PRO A 22 6.43 -11.93 -3.30
CA PRO A 22 6.65 -10.68 -4.01
C PRO A 22 6.71 -10.86 -5.53
N GLU A 23 7.36 -11.92 -6.01
CA GLU A 23 7.48 -12.24 -7.43
C GLU A 23 6.14 -12.68 -8.04
N PHE A 24 5.28 -13.39 -7.29
CA PHE A 24 3.92 -13.72 -7.74
C PHE A 24 3.10 -12.44 -7.99
N PHE A 25 3.19 -11.46 -7.09
CA PHE A 25 2.51 -10.17 -7.26
C PHE A 25 3.15 -9.28 -8.35
N ALA A 26 4.49 -9.26 -8.45
CA ALA A 26 5.20 -8.41 -9.40
C ALA A 26 5.09 -8.87 -10.87
N ASN A 27 5.01 -10.18 -11.10
CA ASN A 27 4.93 -10.76 -12.44
C ASN A 27 3.49 -10.93 -12.96
N GLY A 28 2.49 -10.68 -12.10
CA GLY A 28 1.07 -10.81 -12.41
C GLY A 28 0.35 -9.47 -12.55
N ASP A 29 -0.98 -9.52 -12.56
CA ASP A 29 -1.89 -8.37 -12.50
C ASP A 29 -2.23 -7.96 -11.05
N GLY A 30 -1.52 -8.53 -10.08
CA GLY A 30 -1.78 -8.37 -8.66
C GLY A 30 -2.80 -9.35 -8.07
N HIS A 31 -3.38 -10.27 -8.85
CA HIS A 31 -4.36 -11.26 -8.38
C HIS A 31 -3.81 -12.69 -8.37
N VAL A 32 -2.88 -12.97 -7.46
CA VAL A 32 -2.22 -14.26 -7.24
C VAL A 32 -3.23 -15.40 -6.97
N SER A 33 -4.35 -15.12 -6.32
CA SER A 33 -5.42 -16.07 -6.02
C SER A 33 -6.12 -16.63 -7.26
N THR A 34 -5.95 -15.99 -8.41
CA THR A 34 -6.52 -16.43 -9.69
C THR A 34 -5.55 -17.24 -10.53
N ASP A 35 -4.27 -17.34 -10.13
CA ASP A 35 -3.27 -18.09 -10.89
C ASP A 35 -3.62 -19.58 -10.90
N PRO A 36 -3.85 -20.19 -12.09
CA PRO A 36 -4.16 -21.60 -12.21
C PRO A 36 -3.10 -22.52 -11.58
N ARG A 37 -1.83 -22.11 -11.61
CA ARG A 37 -0.69 -22.89 -11.08
C ARG A 37 -0.73 -22.99 -9.57
N LEU A 38 -1.30 -22.01 -8.90
CA LEU A 38 -1.35 -21.93 -7.43
C LEU A 38 -2.66 -22.47 -6.84
N GLN A 39 -3.68 -22.78 -7.66
CA GLN A 39 -5.00 -23.23 -7.17
C GLN A 39 -4.91 -24.47 -6.26
N THR A 40 -4.15 -25.48 -6.67
CA THR A 40 -3.98 -26.70 -5.88
C THR A 40 -3.28 -26.40 -4.55
N PHE A 41 -2.20 -25.62 -4.60
CA PHE A 41 -1.45 -25.20 -3.42
C PHE A 41 -2.32 -24.40 -2.44
N LEU A 42 -3.01 -23.37 -2.91
CA LEU A 42 -3.86 -22.50 -2.08
C LEU A 42 -5.06 -23.25 -1.50
N LYS A 43 -5.63 -24.20 -2.25
CA LYS A 43 -6.70 -25.07 -1.73
C LYS A 43 -6.21 -25.97 -0.59
N ASN A 44 -4.96 -26.44 -0.67
CA ASN A 44 -4.36 -27.31 0.34
C ASN A 44 -3.79 -26.52 1.54
N ASN A 45 -3.50 -25.23 1.36
CA ASN A 45 -2.90 -24.34 2.36
C ASN A 45 -3.81 -23.12 2.61
N PRO A 46 -4.86 -23.27 3.45
CA PRO A 46 -5.87 -22.22 3.65
C PRO A 46 -5.31 -20.94 4.27
N ASP A 47 -4.26 -21.04 5.10
CA ASP A 47 -3.62 -19.86 5.70
C ASP A 47 -2.89 -19.02 4.65
N CYS A 48 -2.18 -19.67 3.71
CA CYS A 48 -1.57 -18.98 2.56
C CYS A 48 -2.63 -18.35 1.67
N ALA A 49 -3.77 -19.01 1.46
CA ALA A 49 -4.88 -18.45 0.70
C ALA A 49 -5.51 -17.23 1.38
N ALA A 50 -5.61 -17.23 2.71
CA ALA A 50 -6.06 -16.07 3.47
C ALA A 50 -5.06 -14.91 3.34
N LEU A 51 -3.76 -15.18 3.48
CA LEU A 51 -2.70 -14.19 3.28
C LEU A 51 -2.76 -13.54 1.89
N VAL A 52 -2.88 -14.34 0.84
CA VAL A 52 -2.99 -13.82 -0.54
C VAL A 52 -4.21 -12.90 -0.67
N ARG A 53 -5.37 -13.31 -0.15
CA ARG A 53 -6.59 -12.50 -0.20
C ARG A 53 -6.42 -11.16 0.51
N ASP A 54 -5.78 -11.16 1.67
CA ASP A 54 -5.53 -9.93 2.43
C ASP A 54 -4.58 -8.99 1.67
N LEU A 55 -3.51 -9.53 1.07
CA LEU A 55 -2.58 -8.75 0.25
C LEU A 55 -3.22 -8.20 -1.02
N GLU A 56 -4.07 -8.96 -1.69
CA GLU A 56 -4.86 -8.49 -2.84
C GLU A 56 -5.80 -7.35 -2.44
N ALA A 57 -6.51 -7.50 -1.31
CA ALA A 57 -7.38 -6.45 -0.80
C ALA A 57 -6.61 -5.17 -0.46
N ILE A 58 -5.41 -5.29 0.13
CA ILE A 58 -4.52 -4.15 0.38
C ILE A 58 -4.08 -3.51 -0.94
N ALA A 59 -3.70 -4.29 -1.94
CA ALA A 59 -3.28 -3.80 -3.25
C ALA A 59 -4.42 -3.05 -3.97
N ASP A 60 -5.64 -3.57 -3.89
CA ASP A 60 -6.83 -2.93 -4.44
C ASP A 60 -7.13 -1.59 -3.76
N GLN A 61 -7.07 -1.56 -2.43
CA GLN A 61 -7.26 -0.33 -1.67
C GLN A 61 -6.16 0.70 -1.96
N ALA A 62 -4.90 0.26 -2.02
CA ALA A 62 -3.78 1.13 -2.37
C ALA A 62 -3.96 1.72 -3.77
N ARG A 63 -4.41 0.92 -4.76
CA ARG A 63 -4.76 1.42 -6.11
C ARG A 63 -5.80 2.53 -6.07
N SER A 64 -6.84 2.40 -5.23
CA SER A 64 -7.86 3.44 -5.06
C SER A 64 -7.28 4.74 -4.51
N LEU A 65 -6.24 4.69 -3.67
CA LEU A 65 -5.55 5.90 -3.16
C LEU A 65 -4.74 6.62 -4.25
N PHE A 66 -4.37 5.94 -5.33
CA PHE A 66 -3.68 6.52 -6.47
C PHE A 66 -4.64 7.07 -7.55
N GLU A 67 -5.96 6.86 -7.40
CA GLU A 67 -6.91 7.59 -8.22
C GLU A 67 -6.70 9.10 -7.99
N PRO A 68 -6.69 9.92 -9.05
CA PRO A 68 -6.43 11.33 -8.91
C PRO A 68 -7.51 11.96 -8.04
N THR A 69 -7.20 12.17 -6.75
CA THR A 69 -7.92 13.11 -5.91
C THR A 69 -7.81 14.47 -6.56
N GLU A 70 -8.94 15.10 -6.88
CA GLU A 70 -8.95 16.45 -7.44
C GLU A 70 -8.03 17.35 -6.59
N GLU A 71 -6.96 17.86 -7.20
CA GLU A 71 -6.15 18.85 -6.52
C GLU A 71 -7.03 20.06 -6.18
N PRO A 72 -6.83 20.69 -5.00
CA PRO A 72 -7.50 21.93 -4.68
C PRO A 72 -7.26 22.96 -5.80
N SER A 73 -8.26 23.79 -6.08
CA SER A 73 -8.10 24.80 -7.13
C SER A 73 -6.94 25.77 -6.80
N GLU A 74 -6.33 26.35 -7.84
CA GLU A 74 -5.30 27.41 -7.72
C GLU A 74 -5.70 28.55 -6.77
N ALA A 75 -7.00 28.86 -6.70
CA ALA A 75 -7.54 29.85 -5.78
C ALA A 75 -7.42 29.40 -4.31
N VAL A 76 -7.68 28.13 -4.02
CA VAL A 76 -7.49 27.54 -2.68
C VAL A 76 -6.02 27.58 -2.29
N TRP A 77 -5.11 27.19 -3.19
CA TRP A 77 -3.66 27.25 -2.95
C TRP A 77 -3.16 28.68 -2.71
N SER A 78 -3.61 29.63 -3.54
CA SER A 78 -3.30 31.05 -3.36
C SER A 78 -3.77 31.57 -1.99
N ASN A 79 -4.96 31.19 -1.55
CA ASN A 79 -5.49 31.58 -0.24
C ASN A 79 -4.68 30.97 0.92
N ILE A 80 -4.30 29.68 0.83
CA ILE A 80 -3.45 29.02 1.83
C ILE A 80 -2.09 29.73 1.91
N GLN A 81 -1.45 29.99 0.78
CA GLN A 81 -0.17 30.67 0.72
C GLN A 81 -0.24 32.08 1.35
N ASN A 82 -1.32 32.82 1.09
CA ASN A 82 -1.51 34.14 1.66
C ASN A 82 -1.70 34.11 3.18
N LYS A 83 -2.48 33.14 3.70
CA LYS A 83 -2.68 32.97 5.14
C LYS A 83 -1.39 32.58 5.88
N LEU A 84 -0.57 31.69 5.30
CA LEU A 84 0.71 31.31 5.88
C LEU A 84 1.68 32.50 5.98
N LYS A 85 1.72 33.37 4.96
CA LYS A 85 2.54 34.60 4.99
C LYS A 85 2.07 35.58 6.07
N GLN A 86 0.77 35.61 6.37
CA GLN A 86 0.19 36.48 7.40
C GLN A 86 0.45 35.94 8.82
N GLY A 87 0.35 34.62 9.03
CA GLY A 87 0.52 33.99 10.35
C GLY A 87 1.96 33.88 10.86
N VAL A 88 2.98 33.99 9.99
CA VAL A 88 4.40 34.02 10.42
C VAL A 88 4.81 35.41 10.97
N SER A 89 3.93 36.41 10.88
CA SER A 89 4.25 37.80 11.25
C SER A 89 3.68 38.24 12.60
N GLY A 90 3.08 37.35 13.40
CA GLY A 90 2.61 37.74 14.72
C GLY A 90 2.07 36.59 15.52
N GLU A 91 2.92 35.97 16.34
CA GLU A 91 2.59 35.37 17.65
C GLU A 91 3.88 34.80 18.27
N ASP A 92 4.73 35.69 18.79
CA ASP A 92 5.77 35.40 19.79
C ASP A 92 5.80 36.54 20.83
N ASP A 93 4.62 37.02 21.23
CA ASP A 93 4.45 37.87 22.41
C ASP A 93 3.28 37.34 23.25
N LEU A 94 3.46 36.14 23.79
CA LEU A 94 2.61 35.64 24.87
C LEU A 94 3.05 36.36 26.16
N PRO A 95 2.20 37.19 26.80
CA PRO A 95 2.56 37.80 28.07
C PRO A 95 2.68 36.69 29.12
N VAL A 96 3.89 36.54 29.67
CA VAL A 96 4.17 35.63 30.78
C VAL A 96 3.25 35.98 31.94
N PRO A 97 2.44 35.04 32.47
CA PRO A 97 1.57 35.33 33.59
C PRO A 97 2.43 35.66 34.81
N GLN A 98 2.33 36.90 35.30
CA GLN A 98 2.97 37.28 36.55
C GLN A 98 2.27 36.55 37.70
N THR A 99 3.02 35.65 38.33
CA THR A 99 2.63 34.96 39.55
C THR A 99 2.72 35.95 40.70
N VAL A 100 1.61 36.17 41.39
CA VAL A 100 1.52 36.94 42.64
C VAL A 100 1.95 36.07 43.81
#